data_AF-A0A8T4XBY8-F1
#
_entry.id   AF-A0A8T4XBY8-F1
#
_cell.length_a   1.000
_cell.length_b   1.000
_cell.length_c   1.000
_cell.angle_alpha   90.00
_cell.angle_beta   90.00
_cell.angle_gamma   90.00
#
_symmetry.space_group_name_H-M   'P 1'
#
loop_
_entity.id
_entity.type
_entity.pdbx_description
1 polymer ?
#
loop_
_entity_poly.entity_id
_entity_poly.type
_entity_poly.pdbx_seq_one_letter_code
_entity_poly.pdbx_strand_id
1 'polypeptide(L)'
;MSKPNIIQLSEFDITQKIIESLSNVCTRAVLFSIKNESKDATQIADELKISISTVYKTLSNLEELALAEVDKFVISPEGKKIKQYRSRIGKVEITLTDLEPTLQLYPNTSNPKPNTG
;
A
#
# COMPACT_ATOMS: atom_id res chain seq x y z
N MET A 1 7.18 -28.21 -23.26
CA MET A 1 6.68 -27.32 -22.19
C MET A 1 5.62 -26.42 -22.79
N SER A 2 4.39 -26.44 -22.27
CA SER A 2 3.28 -25.64 -22.77
C SER A 2 3.54 -24.16 -22.47
N LYS A 3 3.36 -23.29 -23.46
CA LYS A 3 3.52 -21.84 -23.30
C LYS A 3 2.44 -21.33 -22.33
N PRO A 4 2.78 -20.62 -21.24
CA PRO A 4 1.78 -20.13 -20.28
C PRO A 4 0.82 -19.17 -20.98
N ASN A 5 -0.46 -19.23 -20.60
CA ASN A 5 -1.47 -18.34 -21.16
C ASN A 5 -1.37 -16.94 -20.55
N ILE A 6 -2.06 -15.95 -21.14
CA ILE A 6 -1.98 -14.55 -20.71
C ILE A 6 -2.38 -14.34 -19.24
N ILE A 7 -3.32 -15.16 -18.73
CA ILE A 7 -3.75 -15.13 -17.33
C ILE A 7 -2.60 -15.54 -16.40
N GLN A 8 -1.87 -16.60 -16.74
CA GLN A 8 -0.72 -17.05 -15.95
C GLN A 8 0.44 -16.05 -15.99
N LEU A 9 0.60 -15.27 -17.06
CA LEU A 9 1.61 -14.22 -17.13
C LEU A 9 1.24 -13.01 -16.25
N SER A 10 -0.05 -12.66 -16.17
CA SER A 10 -0.54 -11.58 -15.30
C SER A 10 -0.34 -11.85 -13.81
N GLU A 11 -0.36 -13.12 -13.39
CA GLU A 11 -0.09 -13.52 -12.00
C GLU A 11 1.35 -13.21 -11.54
N PHE A 12 2.28 -13.01 -12.47
CA PHE A 12 3.66 -12.59 -12.18
C PHE A 12 3.93 -11.13 -12.53
N ASP A 13 2.97 -10.45 -13.15
CA ASP A 13 3.10 -9.04 -13.51
C ASP A 13 2.76 -8.15 -12.31
N ILE A 14 3.81 -7.68 -11.64
CA ILE A 14 3.71 -6.72 -10.54
C ILE A 14 3.00 -5.44 -10.97
N THR A 15 3.11 -5.01 -12.23
CA THR A 15 2.42 -3.83 -12.76
C THR A 15 0.92 -4.03 -12.66
N GLN A 16 0.42 -5.16 -13.15
CA GLN A 16 -1.00 -5.49 -13.10
C GLN A 16 -1.50 -5.61 -11.65
N LYS A 17 -0.75 -6.30 -10.78
CA LYS A 17 -1.12 -6.41 -9.36
C LYS A 17 -1.23 -5.05 -8.66
N ILE A 18 -0.32 -4.13 -8.96
CA ILE A 18 -0.37 -2.76 -8.41
C ILE A 18 -1.59 -2.03 -8.97
N ILE A 19 -1.87 -2.13 -10.27
CA ILE A 19 -3.05 -1.51 -10.89
C ILE A 19 -4.35 -2.05 -10.29
N GLU A 20 -4.48 -3.36 -10.11
CA GLU A 20 -5.66 -4.00 -9.50
C GLU A 20 -5.84 -3.56 -8.04
N SER A 21 -4.74 -3.57 -7.27
CA SER A 21 -4.72 -3.11 -5.89
C SER A 21 -5.16 -1.64 -5.77
N LEU A 22 -4.61 -0.77 -6.61
CA LEU A 22 -4.96 0.66 -6.64
C LEU A 22 -6.33 0.94 -7.26
N SER A 23 -6.91 0.02 -8.04
CA SER A 23 -8.28 0.14 -8.57
C SER A 23 -9.34 -0.12 -7.48
N ASN A 24 -8.98 -0.81 -6.41
CA ASN A 24 -9.85 -1.04 -5.26
C ASN A 24 -9.98 0.22 -4.37
N VAL A 25 -11.23 0.68 -4.16
CA VAL A 25 -11.54 1.87 -3.33
C VAL A 25 -11.03 1.73 -1.90
N CYS A 26 -11.19 0.56 -1.29
CA CYS A 26 -10.79 0.30 0.09
C CYS A 26 -9.27 0.37 0.25
N THR A 27 -8.53 -0.20 -0.72
CA THR A 27 -7.08 -0.12 -0.76
C THR A 27 -6.58 1.32 -0.87
N ARG A 28 -7.16 2.12 -1.78
CA ARG A 28 -6.79 3.54 -1.90
C ARG A 28 -7.09 4.32 -0.63
N ALA A 29 -8.22 4.06 0.01
CA ALA A 29 -8.60 4.73 1.25
C ALA A 29 -7.56 4.46 2.36
N VAL A 30 -7.17 3.19 2.56
CA VAL A 30 -6.12 2.82 3.52
C VAL A 30 -4.79 3.47 3.16
N LEU A 31 -4.33 3.35 1.92
CA LEU A 31 -3.05 3.93 1.47
C LEU A 31 -3.01 5.47 1.66
N PHE A 32 -4.09 6.17 1.34
CA PHE A 32 -4.16 7.62 1.49
C PHE A 32 -4.30 8.08 2.94
N SER A 33 -4.95 7.29 3.81
CA SER A 33 -5.03 7.59 5.23
C SER A 33 -3.64 7.69 5.88
N ILE A 34 -2.64 6.98 5.34
CA ILE A 34 -1.25 6.96 5.82
C ILE A 34 -0.27 7.74 4.93
N LYS A 35 -0.79 8.59 4.03
CA LYS A 35 0.05 9.38 3.11
C LYS A 35 0.80 10.50 3.82
N ASN A 36 0.10 11.28 4.64
CA ASN A 36 0.66 12.48 5.25
C ASN A 36 1.17 12.24 6.68
N GLU A 37 0.66 11.21 7.35
CA GLU A 37 1.00 10.86 8.72
C GLU A 37 1.01 9.34 8.87
N SER A 38 1.92 8.82 9.69
CA SER A 38 1.98 7.40 9.99
C SER A 38 0.87 7.02 10.98
N LYS A 39 0.15 5.91 10.72
CA LYS A 39 -0.95 5.43 11.56
C LYS A 39 -0.85 3.93 11.81
N ASP A 40 -1.36 3.46 12.94
CA ASP A 40 -1.57 2.03 13.18
C ASP A 40 -2.91 1.53 12.60
N ALA A 41 -3.07 0.21 12.57
CA ALA A 41 -4.25 -0.42 11.98
C ALA A 41 -5.56 -0.04 12.69
N THR A 42 -5.53 0.24 13.99
CA THR A 42 -6.71 0.64 14.76
C THR A 42 -7.12 2.06 14.39
N GLN A 43 -6.17 2.99 14.35
CA GLN A 43 -6.41 4.37 13.91
C GLN A 43 -7.02 4.43 12.50
N ILE A 44 -6.49 3.63 11.57
CA ILE A 44 -7.02 3.55 10.20
C ILE A 44 -8.43 2.97 10.17
N ALA A 45 -8.70 1.90 10.94
CA ALA A 45 -10.02 1.28 11.01
C ALA A 45 -11.08 2.26 11.54
N ASP A 46 -10.73 3.00 12.59
CA ASP A 46 -11.61 4.00 13.21
C ASP A 46 -11.85 5.21 12.31
N GLU A 47 -10.84 5.67 11.58
CA GLU A 47 -10.95 6.77 10.61
C GLU A 47 -11.83 6.40 9.42
N LEU A 48 -11.58 5.24 8.81
CA LEU A 48 -12.24 4.81 7.58
C LEU A 48 -13.56 4.08 7.81
N LYS A 49 -13.92 3.80 9.07
CA LYS A 49 -15.13 3.04 9.46
C LYS A 49 -15.22 1.66 8.79
N ILE A 50 -14.09 0.97 8.71
CA ILE A 50 -13.97 -0.40 8.18
C ILE A 50 -13.43 -1.35 9.25
N SER A 51 -13.60 -2.65 9.05
CA SER A 51 -13.11 -3.63 10.02
C SER A 51 -11.58 -3.60 10.14
N ILE A 52 -11.07 -3.79 11.36
CA ILE A 52 -9.62 -3.89 11.59
C ILE A 52 -8.99 -5.06 10.81
N SER A 53 -9.74 -6.15 10.60
CA SER A 53 -9.30 -7.28 9.77
C SER A 53 -9.10 -6.86 8.31
N THR A 54 -10.00 -6.03 7.77
CA THR A 54 -9.86 -5.45 6.43
C THR A 54 -8.60 -4.60 6.37
N VAL A 55 -8.37 -3.74 7.36
CA VAL A 55 -7.16 -2.90 7.41
C VAL A 55 -5.88 -3.74 7.41
N TYR A 56 -5.78 -4.77 8.27
CA TYR A 56 -4.61 -5.64 8.31
C TYR A 56 -4.36 -6.36 6.98
N LYS A 57 -5.42 -6.89 6.35
CA LYS A 57 -5.31 -7.54 5.03
C LYS A 57 -4.83 -6.55 3.96
N THR A 58 -5.38 -5.33 3.96
CA THR A 58 -5.00 -4.28 3.01
C THR A 58 -3.57 -3.80 3.22
N LEU A 59 -3.15 -3.55 4.47
CA LEU A 59 -1.77 -3.16 4.79
C LEU A 59 -0.78 -4.24 4.40
N SER A 60 -1.08 -5.52 4.68
CA SER A 60 -0.23 -6.64 4.26
C SER A 60 -0.03 -6.67 2.75
N ASN A 61 -1.10 -6.48 1.97
CA ASN A 61 -1.02 -6.43 0.50
C ASN A 61 -0.22 -5.20 0.01
N LEU A 62 -0.40 -4.03 0.66
CA LEU A 62 0.36 -2.83 0.32
C LEU A 62 1.85 -2.96 0.66
N GLU A 63 2.22 -3.64 1.75
CA GLU A 63 3.61 -3.96 2.10
C GLU A 63 4.22 -4.92 1.07
N GLU A 64 3.50 -5.98 0.67
CA GLU A 64 3.95 -6.95 -0.32
C GLU A 64 4.21 -6.30 -1.69
N LEU A 65 3.38 -5.34 -2.09
CA LEU A 65 3.55 -4.56 -3.30
C LEU A 65 4.52 -3.37 -3.16
N ALA A 66 5.17 -3.23 -1.99
CA ALA A 66 6.07 -2.12 -1.66
C ALA A 66 5.46 -0.72 -1.83
N LEU A 67 4.14 -0.59 -1.68
CA LEU A 67 3.39 0.67 -1.75
C LEU A 67 3.29 1.35 -0.38
N ALA A 68 3.39 0.58 0.70
CA ALA A 68 3.46 1.04 2.09
C ALA A 68 4.62 0.35 2.82
N GLU A 69 5.03 0.91 3.96
CA GLU A 69 6.01 0.30 4.86
C GLU A 69 5.69 0.61 6.32
N VAL A 70 6.31 -0.14 7.23
CA VAL A 70 6.38 0.23 8.65
C VAL A 70 7.33 1.41 8.79
N ASP A 71 6.81 2.53 9.28
CA ASP A 71 7.58 3.73 9.61
C ASP A 71 8.36 3.54 10.91
N LYS A 72 7.65 3.14 11.97
CA LYS A 72 8.20 2.99 13.31
C LYS A 72 7.37 2.04 14.17
N PHE A 73 7.89 1.72 15.35
CA PHE A 73 7.16 1.01 16.39
C PHE A 73 6.88 1.97 17.55
N VAL A 74 5.65 1.97 18.05
CA VAL A 74 5.25 2.69 19.27
C VAL A 74 4.92 1.66 20.35
N ILE A 75 5.32 1.94 21.59
CA ILE A 75 4.98 1.09 22.74
C ILE A 75 3.67 1.61 23.32
N SER A 76 2.66 0.74 23.40
CA SER A 76 1.38 1.07 24.03
C SER A 76 1.53 1.21 25.55
N PRO A 77 0.56 1.82 26.25
CA PRO A 77 0.53 1.86 27.71
C PRO A 77 0.59 0.46 28.35
N GLU A 78 0.10 -0.57 27.64
CA GLU A 78 0.14 -1.97 28.08
C GLU A 78 1.45 -2.69 27.69
N GLY A 79 2.44 -1.96 27.16
CA GLY A 79 3.76 -2.49 26.79
C GLY A 79 3.81 -3.20 25.43
N LYS A 80 2.76 -3.12 24.60
CA LYS A 80 2.75 -3.78 23.29
C LYS A 80 3.48 -2.96 22.24
N LYS A 81 4.27 -3.62 21.39
CA LYS A 81 4.86 -3.01 20.20
C LYS A 81 3.82 -2.91 19.09
N ILE A 82 3.44 -1.69 18.73
CA ILE A 82 2.45 -1.39 17.69
C ILE A 82 3.18 -0.83 16.47
N LYS A 83 2.93 -1.41 15.29
CA LYS A 83 3.43 -0.92 14.01
C LYS A 83 2.69 0.35 13.61
N GLN A 84 3.44 1.38 13.27
CA GLN A 84 2.95 2.59 12.61
C GLN A 84 3.32 2.51 11.13
N TYR A 85 2.34 2.64 10.25
CA TYR A 85 2.46 2.45 8.81
C TYR A 85 2.45 3.79 8.07
N ARG A 86 3.18 3.86 6.97
CA ARG A 86 3.20 5.02 6.07
C ARG A 86 3.15 4.62 4.61
N SER A 87 2.66 5.52 3.77
CA SER A 87 2.76 5.35 2.32
C SER A 87 4.19 5.60 1.82
N ARG A 88 4.67 4.72 0.93
CA ARG A 88 5.91 4.93 0.16
C ARG A 88 5.67 5.76 -1.10
N ILE A 89 4.44 5.81 -1.59
CA ILE A 89 4.06 6.50 -2.82
C ILE A 89 3.23 7.76 -2.54
N GLY A 90 3.60 8.87 -3.17
CA GLY A 90 2.90 10.16 -3.05
C GLY A 90 1.95 10.41 -4.21
N LYS A 91 2.28 9.86 -5.38
CA LYS A 91 1.57 10.02 -6.64
C LYS A 91 1.73 8.76 -7.47
N VAL A 92 0.69 8.43 -8.23
CA VAL A 92 0.65 7.34 -9.20
C VAL A 92 0.06 7.87 -10.49
N GLU A 93 0.66 7.53 -11.62
CA GLU A 93 0.11 7.77 -12.95
C GLU A 93 -0.03 6.44 -13.68
N ILE A 94 -1.23 6.16 -14.17
CA ILE A 94 -1.55 5.01 -15.01
C ILE A 94 -1.94 5.56 -16.37
N THR A 95 -1.21 5.16 -17.40
CA THR A 95 -1.45 5.59 -18.78
C THR A 95 -1.81 4.38 -19.61
N LEU A 96 -2.92 4.46 -20.34
CA LEU A 96 -3.35 3.45 -21.30
C LEU A 96 -3.42 4.12 -22.68
N THR A 97 -2.40 3.91 -23.49
CA THR A 97 -2.27 4.49 -24.85
C THR A 97 -2.15 3.39 -25.90
N ASP A 98 -1.46 2.31 -25.56
CA ASP A 98 -1.31 1.12 -26.39
C ASP A 98 -2.01 -0.09 -25.74
N LEU A 99 -1.69 -1.30 -26.21
CA LEU A 99 -2.26 -2.56 -25.72
C LEU A 99 -1.93 -2.85 -24.23
N GLU A 100 -0.83 -2.31 -23.72
CA GLU A 100 -0.36 -2.54 -22.34
C GLU A 100 -0.39 -1.24 -21.53
N PRO A 101 -0.89 -1.27 -20.27
CA PRO A 101 -0.87 -0.10 -19.40
C PRO A 101 0.55 0.21 -18.90
N THR A 102 0.88 1.49 -18.83
CA THR A 102 2.13 1.95 -18.20
C THR A 102 1.83 2.50 -16.80
N LEU A 103 2.61 2.08 -15.80
CA LEU A 103 2.50 2.53 -14.42
C LEU A 103 3.74 3.34 -14.01
N GLN A 104 3.53 4.56 -13.50
CA GLN A 104 4.57 5.40 -12.92
C GLN A 104 4.26 5.67 -11.45
N LEU A 105 5.20 5.31 -10.57
CA LEU A 105 5.10 5.52 -9.13
C LEU A 105 6.10 6.60 -8.70
N TYR A 106 5.62 7.59 -7.95
CA TYR A 106 6.44 8.66 -7.41
C TYR A 106 6.54 8.53 -5.90
N PRO A 107 7.74 8.70 -5.31
CA PRO A 107 7.95 8.55 -3.88
C PRO A 107 7.12 9.56 -3.09
N ASN A 108 6.70 9.16 -1.89
CA ASN A 108 6.00 10.03 -0.98
C ASN A 108 6.96 11.00 -0.28
N THR A 109 6.83 12.28 -0.59
CA THR A 109 7.61 13.37 0.01
C THR A 109 6.89 14.08 1.16
N SER A 110 5.61 13.81 1.38
CA SER A 110 4.78 14.49 2.40
C SER A 110 5.00 13.97 3.82
N ASN A 111 5.46 12.73 3.96
CA ASN A 111 5.81 12.11 5.23
C ASN A 111 7.17 11.40 5.06
N PRO A 112 8.31 12.11 4.98
CA PRO A 112 9.62 11.51 4.69
C PRO A 112 10.09 10.60 5.82
N LYS A 113 10.96 9.64 5.52
CA LYS A 113 11.43 8.69 6.55
C LYS A 113 12.30 9.48 7.51
N PRO A 114 12.14 9.33 8.84
CA PRO A 114 13.10 9.93 9.74
C PRO A 114 14.48 9.39 9.38
N ASN A 115 15.43 10.28 9.09
CA ASN A 115 16.80 9.91 8.81
C ASN A 115 17.36 9.19 10.04
N THR A 116 17.40 7.87 10.00
CA THR A 116 18.24 7.08 10.91
C THR A 116 19.68 7.26 10.44
N GLY A 117 20.37 8.22 11.05
CA GLY A 117 21.82 8.36 10.97
C GLY A 117 22.54 7.26 11.74
#